data_AF-A6IPI9-F1
#
_entry.id   AF-A6IPI9-F1
#
_cell.length_a   1.000
_cell.length_b   1.000
_cell.length_c   1.000
_cell.angle_alpha   90.00
_cell.angle_beta   90.00
_cell.angle_gamma   90.00
#
_symmetry.space_group_name_H-M   'P 1'
#
loop_
_entity.id
_entity.type
_entity.pdbx_description
1 polymer ?
#
loop_
_entity_poly.entity_id
_entity_poly.type
_entity_poly.pdbx_seq_one_letter_code
_entity_poly.pdbx_strand_id
1 'polypeptide(L)'
;MGKITFYEDRGFQGRHYECSTDHSNLQPYFSRCNSVRVDSGCWMLYEQPNFTGCQYFLRRGDYPDYQQWMGFSDSVRSCRLIPHVS
;
A
#
# COMPACT_ATOMS: atom_id res chain seq x y z
N MET A 1 13.96 -3.37 -8.49
CA MET A 1 12.73 -4.09 -8.11
C MET A 1 12.15 -3.41 -6.88
N GLY A 2 10.83 -3.23 -6.81
CA GLY A 2 10.16 -2.66 -5.65
C GLY A 2 9.59 -3.75 -4.74
N LYS A 3 9.40 -3.44 -3.46
CA LYS A 3 8.79 -4.32 -2.47
C LYS A 3 8.02 -3.49 -1.45
N ILE A 4 6.78 -3.89 -1.18
CA ILE A 4 5.87 -3.28 -0.22
C ILE A 4 5.15 -4.37 0.56
N THR A 5 4.91 -4.14 1.85
CA THR A 5 4.14 -5.02 2.73
C THR A 5 2.99 -4.23 3.36
N PHE A 6 1.77 -4.73 3.21
CA PHE A 6 0.54 -4.20 3.79
C PHE A 6 0.19 -4.98 5.05
N TYR A 7 -0.29 -4.29 6.09
CA TYR A 7 -0.70 -4.89 7.36
C TYR A 7 -2.13 -4.43 7.71
N GLU A 8 -2.98 -5.37 8.15
CA GLU A 8 -4.37 -5.06 8.50
C GLU A 8 -4.50 -4.11 9.70
N ASP A 9 -3.56 -4.18 10.63
CA ASP A 9 -3.57 -3.38 11.86
C ASP A 9 -2.43 -2.34 11.88
N ARG A 10 -2.51 -1.39 12.82
CA ARG A 10 -1.47 -0.38 13.04
C ARG A 10 -0.19 -1.01 13.59
N GLY A 11 0.95 -0.33 13.40
CA GLY A 11 2.22 -0.76 13.97
C GLY A 11 2.75 -2.10 13.42
N PHE A 12 2.43 -2.40 12.15
CA PHE A 12 2.90 -3.59 11.43
C PHE A 12 2.44 -4.91 12.06
N GLN A 13 1.19 -4.93 12.56
CA GLN A 13 0.57 -6.06 13.23
C GLN A 13 -0.53 -6.70 12.39
N GLY A 14 -1.01 -7.85 12.85
CA GLY A 14 -2.11 -8.59 12.23
C GLY A 14 -1.69 -9.33 10.96
N ARG A 15 -2.68 -9.68 10.14
CA ARG A 15 -2.43 -10.30 8.83
C ARG A 15 -1.70 -9.32 7.92
N HIS A 16 -0.77 -9.83 7.13
CA HIS A 16 -0.02 -9.03 6.17
C HIS A 16 0.00 -9.66 4.77
N TYR A 17 0.26 -8.82 3.79
CA TYR A 17 0.46 -9.22 2.40
C TYR A 17 1.64 -8.45 1.81
N GLU A 18 2.60 -9.19 1.25
CA GLU A 18 3.76 -8.64 0.56
C GLU A 18 3.51 -8.67 -0.95
N CYS A 19 3.85 -7.60 -1.66
CA CYS A 19 3.92 -7.63 -3.12
C CYS A 19 5.09 -6.83 -3.69
N SER A 20 5.46 -7.19 -4.92
CA SER A 20 6.57 -6.58 -5.68
C SER A 20 6.14 -6.13 -7.08
N THR A 21 4.84 -6.21 -7.39
CA THR A 21 4.24 -5.86 -8.67
C THR A 21 2.90 -5.15 -8.46
N ASP A 22 2.39 -4.54 -9.53
CA ASP A 22 1.06 -3.95 -9.56
C ASP A 22 -0.03 -4.98 -9.22
N HIS A 23 -1.06 -4.53 -8.50
CA HIS A 23 -2.24 -5.32 -8.17
C HIS A 23 -3.49 -4.46 -8.37
N SER A 24 -4.37 -4.89 -9.28
CA SER A 24 -5.67 -4.22 -9.51
C SER A 24 -6.72 -4.52 -8.46
N ASN A 25 -6.54 -5.59 -7.67
CA ASN A 25 -7.44 -5.93 -6.57
C ASN A 25 -6.66 -6.59 -5.43
N LEU A 26 -6.64 -5.91 -4.28
CA LEU A 26 -6.00 -6.38 -3.04
C LEU A 26 -6.97 -7.03 -2.06
N GLN A 27 -8.28 -6.95 -2.28
CA GLN A 27 -9.30 -7.48 -1.38
C GLN A 27 -9.18 -8.99 -1.06
N PRO A 28 -8.72 -9.86 -1.98
CA PRO A 28 -8.52 -11.28 -1.66
C PRO A 28 -7.43 -11.52 -0.59
N TYR A 29 -6.49 -10.58 -0.42
CA TYR A 29 -5.34 -10.75 0.45
C TYR A 29 -5.55 -10.16 1.85
N PHE A 30 -6.31 -9.07 1.95
CA PHE A 30 -6.64 -8.42 3.22
C PHE A 30 -7.94 -7.61 3.12
N SER A 31 -8.61 -7.44 4.26
CA SER A 31 -9.90 -6.77 4.38
C SER A 31 -9.79 -5.25 4.58
N ARG A 32 -8.69 -4.80 5.20
CA ARG A 32 -8.32 -3.41 5.53
C ARG A 32 -6.80 -3.25 5.55
N CYS A 33 -6.29 -2.02 5.57
CA CYS A 33 -4.86 -1.72 5.63
C CYS A 33 -4.60 -0.53 6.54
N ASN A 34 -4.03 -0.79 7.72
CA ASN A 34 -3.75 0.24 8.72
C ASN A 34 -2.25 0.53 8.89
N SER A 35 -1.33 -0.26 8.36
CA SER A 35 0.09 0.12 8.29
C SER A 35 0.79 -0.51 7.09
N VAL A 36 1.87 0.12 6.64
CA VAL A 36 2.59 -0.25 5.41
C VAL A 36 4.09 -0.12 5.61
N ARG A 37 4.86 -1.08 5.10
CA ARG A 37 6.32 -0.94 4.93
C ARG A 37 6.69 -0.95 3.47
N VAL A 38 7.43 0.05 3.01
CA VAL A 38 8.01 0.08 1.68
C VAL A 38 9.51 -0.18 1.80
N ASP A 39 9.93 -1.41 1.49
CA ASP A 39 11.35 -1.78 1.56
C ASP A 39 12.14 -1.19 0.38
N SER A 40 11.51 -1.11 -0.80
CA SER A 40 12.13 -0.58 -2.02
C SER A 40 11.10 -0.13 -3.07
N GLY A 41 11.54 0.75 -3.96
CA GLY A 41 10.70 1.36 -5.00
C GLY A 41 9.83 2.50 -4.47
N CYS A 42 9.06 3.09 -5.38
CA CYS A 42 8.02 4.06 -5.08
C CYS A 42 6.68 3.45 -5.48
N TRP A 43 5.65 3.67 -4.67
CA TRP A 43 4.35 3.01 -4.85
C TRP A 43 3.23 4.04 -4.87
N MET A 44 2.24 3.81 -5.72
CA MET A 44 0.95 4.49 -5.65
C MET A 44 -0.09 3.53 -5.09
N LEU A 45 -0.70 3.89 -3.96
CA LEU A 45 -1.81 3.15 -3.37
C LEU A 45 -3.13 3.81 -3.75
N TYR A 46 -4.17 3.00 -3.87
CA TYR A 46 -5.50 3.44 -4.27
C TYR A 46 -6.55 2.92 -3.31
N GLU A 47 -7.50 3.80 -2.97
CA GLU A 47 -8.62 3.49 -2.08
C GLU A 47 -9.57 2.43 -2.63
N GLN A 48 -9.70 2.34 -3.97
CA GLN A 48 -10.61 1.42 -4.66
C GLN A 48 -9.87 0.45 -5.60
N PRO A 49 -10.50 -0.68 -6.00
CA PRO A 49 -9.93 -1.56 -7.01
C PRO A 49 -9.72 -0.86 -8.35
N ASN A 50 -8.90 -1.44 -9.22
CA ASN A 50 -8.62 -0.95 -10.57
C ASN A 50 -8.03 0.48 -10.63
N PHE A 51 -7.26 0.87 -9.62
CA PHE A 51 -6.49 2.12 -9.58
C PHE A 51 -7.36 3.39 -9.56
N THR A 52 -8.48 3.36 -8.83
CA THR A 52 -9.43 4.47 -8.71
C THR A 52 -9.57 4.96 -7.26
N GLY A 53 -10.27 6.08 -7.08
CA GLY A 53 -10.47 6.71 -5.76
C GLY A 53 -9.28 7.57 -5.34
N CYS A 54 -9.17 7.81 -4.03
CA CYS A 54 -8.06 8.57 -3.45
C CYS A 54 -6.72 7.86 -3.71
N GLN A 55 -5.67 8.65 -3.97
CA GLN A 55 -4.35 8.17 -4.34
C GLN A 55 -3.32 8.60 -3.29
N TYR A 56 -2.44 7.66 -2.92
CA TYR A 56 -1.42 7.90 -1.90
C TYR A 56 -0.06 7.49 -2.44
N PHE A 57 0.84 8.46 -2.55
CA PHE A 57 2.22 8.23 -2.99
C PHE A 57 3.10 7.87 -1.81
N LEU A 58 3.72 6.69 -1.85
CA LEU A 58 4.63 6.20 -0.84
C LEU A 58 6.03 5.99 -1.44
N ARG A 59 7.04 6.39 -0.67
CA ARG A 59 8.45 6.08 -0.95
C ARG A 59 8.92 5.02 0.05
N ARG A 60 10.14 4.55 -0.12
CA ARG A 60 10.82 3.72 0.88
C ARG A 60 10.66 4.33 2.27
N GLY A 61 10.20 3.52 3.22
CA GLY A 61 9.94 3.96 4.59
C GLY A 61 8.89 3.11 5.31
N ASP A 62 8.76 3.39 6.59
CA ASP A 62 7.85 2.73 7.52
C ASP A 62 6.67 3.67 7.81
N TYR A 63 5.46 3.18 7.58
CA TYR A 63 4.22 3.91 7.78
C TYR A 63 3.36 3.18 8.83
N PRO A 64 3.54 3.46 10.14
CA PRO A 64 2.88 2.73 11.23
C PRO A 64 1.37 2.94 11.33
N ASP A 65 0.81 3.94 10.68
CA ASP A 65 -0.63 4.19 10.57
C ASP A 65 -0.98 4.84 9.21
N TYR A 66 -2.26 4.84 8.84
CA TYR A 66 -2.69 5.39 7.55
C TYR A 66 -2.57 6.91 7.45
N GLN A 67 -2.50 7.62 8.58
CA GLN A 67 -2.29 9.06 8.59
C GLN A 67 -0.89 9.41 8.10
N GLN A 68 0.11 8.52 8.25
CA GLN A 68 1.47 8.74 7.73
C GLN A 68 1.55 8.79 6.20
N TRP A 69 0.60 8.19 5.47
CA TRP A 69 0.48 8.37 4.01
C TRP A 69 -0.67 9.29 3.61
N MET A 70 -1.17 10.10 4.55
CA MET A 70 -2.28 11.05 4.36
C MET A 70 -3.60 10.36 3.95
N GLY A 71 -3.79 9.10 4.39
CA GLY A 71 -5.03 8.37 4.22
C GLY A 71 -6.20 8.98 4.99
N PHE A 72 -7.39 8.97 4.40
CA PHE A 72 -8.63 9.36 5.08
C PHE A 72 -9.31 8.18 5.79
N SER A 73 -8.97 6.95 5.39
CA SER A 73 -9.50 5.69 5.90
C SER A 73 -8.42 4.60 5.83
N ASP A 74 -8.75 3.40 6.33
CA ASP A 74 -7.93 2.19 6.23
C ASP A 74 -8.20 1.38 4.95
N SER A 75 -8.87 1.98 3.95
CA SER A 75 -9.14 1.32 2.68
C SER A 75 -7.97 1.48 1.71
N VAL A 76 -7.29 0.37 1.41
CA VAL A 76 -6.37 0.22 0.29
C VAL A 76 -6.81 -1.00 -0.50
N ARG A 77 -7.06 -0.85 -1.80
CA ARG A 77 -7.70 -1.88 -2.63
C ARG A 77 -6.99 -2.15 -3.95
N SER A 78 -6.08 -1.28 -4.37
CA SER A 78 -5.15 -1.57 -5.47
C SER A 78 -3.84 -0.77 -5.30
N CYS A 79 -2.78 -1.21 -5.98
CA CYS A 79 -1.46 -0.56 -5.91
C CYS A 79 -0.69 -0.66 -7.23
N ARG A 80 0.16 0.33 -7.50
CA ARG A 80 1.13 0.31 -8.61
C ARG A 80 2.54 0.58 -8.12
N LEU A 81 3.49 -0.17 -8.65
CA LEU A 81 4.91 0.15 -8.56
C LEU A 81 5.22 1.22 -9.61
N ILE A 82 5.76 2.35 -9.17
CA ILE A 82 6.13 3.45 -10.06
C ILE A 82 7.51 3.12 -10.66
N PRO A 83 7.62 2.94 -11.99
CA PRO A 83 8.90 2.72 -12.62
C PRO A 83 9.82 3.93 -12.44
N HIS A 84 11.07 3.71 -12.10
CA HIS A 84 12.08 4.74 -12.29
C HIS A 84 12.32 4.87 -13.80
N VAL A 85 11.86 5.98 -14.38
CA VAL A 85 12.26 6.39 -15.73
C VAL A 85 13.59 7.12 -15.59
N SER A 86 14.66 6.52 -16.11
CA SER A 86 15.97 7.15 -16.32
C SER A 86 16.00 7.94 -17.62
#